data_AF-A0A4Q5Z0W4-F1
#
_entry.id   AF-A0A4Q5Z0W4-F1
#
_cell.length_a   1.000
_cell.length_b   1.000
_cell.length_c   1.000
_cell.angle_alpha   90.00
_cell.angle_beta   90.00
_cell.angle_gamma   90.00
#
_symmetry.space_group_name_H-M   'P 1'
#
loop_
_entity.id
_entity.type
_entity.pdbx_description
1 polymer ?
#
loop_
_entity_poly.entity_id
_entity_poly.type
_entity_poly.pdbx_seq_one_letter_code
_entity_poly.pdbx_strand_id
1 'polypeptide(L)'
;LKKKGEENNWDIEHINAATDNQLEKWEDQKTWLLNAIEDVKEMPEPLQTTIRHFLNVANGEGFESLHEQVLLITGETNMEERLKHSLGNLTLLDAGTNRGYGNALFTSKRRIIIEKDKAGTFVPICTKHVFLKYFDGNPKATWTGDDVKAYRNALEDTMSVFLKPKPHENA
;
A
#
# COMPACT_ATOMS: atom_id res chain seq x y z
N LEU A 1 38.86 1.99 5.00
CA LEU A 1 37.61 2.33 4.28
C LEU A 1 36.43 2.04 5.21
N LYS A 2 36.04 3.00 6.07
CA LYS A 2 34.79 2.91 6.83
C LYS A 2 33.68 3.38 5.89
N LYS A 3 32.94 2.47 5.26
CA LYS A 3 31.57 2.83 4.85
C LYS A 3 30.80 2.98 6.16
N LYS A 4 30.64 4.23 6.58
CA LYS A 4 29.66 4.63 7.59
C LYS A 4 28.37 3.98 7.13
N GLY A 5 27.85 3.01 7.89
CA GLY A 5 26.60 2.36 7.56
C GLY A 5 25.58 3.47 7.42
N GLU A 6 25.12 3.69 6.19
CA GLU A 6 23.87 4.41 5.99
C GLU A 6 22.87 3.62 6.81
N GLU A 7 22.32 4.23 7.85
CA GLU A 7 21.11 3.72 8.50
C GLU A 7 20.09 3.60 7.38
N ASN A 8 19.96 2.41 6.80
CA ASN A 8 18.83 2.07 5.97
C ASN A 8 17.65 2.13 6.94
N ASN A 9 17.08 3.32 7.11
CA ASN A 9 15.93 3.53 7.96
C ASN A 9 14.81 2.73 7.31
N TRP A 10 14.36 1.70 8.01
CA TRP A 10 13.22 0.89 7.62
C TRP A 10 12.01 1.41 8.38
N ASP A 11 10.94 1.67 7.66
CA ASP A 11 9.67 2.12 8.21
C ASP A 11 8.62 1.01 8.08
N ILE A 12 7.69 1.01 9.04
CA ILE A 12 6.44 0.26 8.91
C ILE A 12 5.49 1.10 8.07
N GLU A 13 4.89 0.49 7.07
CA GLU A 13 3.98 1.16 6.14
C GLU A 13 2.69 0.36 5.96
N HIS A 14 1.58 1.06 5.76
CA HIS A 14 0.29 0.43 5.47
C HIS A 14 0.24 -0.05 4.01
N ILE A 15 -0.28 -1.25 3.78
CA ILE A 15 -0.33 -1.83 2.43
C ILE A 15 -1.45 -1.17 1.61
N ASN A 16 -2.66 -1.15 2.15
CA ASN A 16 -3.77 -0.32 1.67
C ASN A 16 -3.65 1.10 2.26
N ALA A 17 -4.17 2.11 1.57
CA ALA A 17 -4.09 3.50 2.04
C ALA A 17 -4.80 3.66 3.40
N ALA A 18 -4.06 4.05 4.44
CA ALA A 18 -4.66 4.50 5.68
C ALA A 18 -5.31 5.87 5.43
N THR A 19 -6.63 5.94 5.53
CA THR A 19 -7.45 7.12 5.22
C THR A 19 -7.21 8.33 6.13
N ASP A 20 -6.35 8.20 7.14
CA ASP A 20 -6.28 9.14 8.27
C ASP A 20 -5.48 10.42 7.96
N ASN A 21 -4.57 10.38 6.97
CA ASN A 21 -3.82 11.55 6.53
C ASN A 21 -4.51 12.21 5.33
N GLN A 22 -4.97 13.46 5.48
CA GLN A 22 -5.63 14.17 4.40
C GLN A 22 -4.62 14.66 3.36
N LEU A 23 -4.92 14.46 2.07
CA LEU A 23 -4.16 15.01 0.95
C LEU A 23 -4.53 16.50 0.81
N GLU A 24 -3.99 17.35 1.68
CA GLU A 24 -4.35 18.78 1.76
C GLU A 24 -3.66 19.63 0.69
N LYS A 25 -2.44 19.27 0.29
CA LYS A 25 -1.65 20.07 -0.66
C LYS A 25 -2.03 19.71 -2.09
N TRP A 26 -2.24 20.74 -2.91
CA TRP A 26 -2.51 20.58 -4.34
C TRP A 26 -1.52 19.65 -5.06
N GLU A 27 -0.21 19.75 -4.77
CA GLU A 27 0.79 18.89 -5.42
C GLU A 27 0.64 17.40 -5.05
N ASP A 28 0.22 17.12 -3.81
CA ASP A 28 -0.03 15.75 -3.35
C ASP A 28 -1.32 15.22 -3.99
N GLN A 29 -2.38 16.04 -4.04
CA GLN A 29 -3.64 15.71 -4.73
C GLN A 29 -3.43 15.43 -6.22
N LYS A 30 -2.67 16.30 -6.90
CA LYS A 30 -2.32 16.17 -8.31
C LYS A 30 -1.52 14.90 -8.56
N THR A 31 -0.49 14.65 -7.75
CA THR A 31 0.33 13.44 -7.86
C THR A 31 -0.53 12.19 -7.66
N TRP A 32 -1.40 12.20 -6.66
CA TRP A 32 -2.31 11.09 -6.38
C TRP A 32 -3.26 10.80 -7.54
N LEU A 33 -3.89 11.83 -8.12
CA LEU A 33 -4.80 11.68 -9.26
C LEU A 33 -4.10 11.23 -10.55
N LEU A 34 -2.89 11.73 -10.81
CA LEU A 34 -2.08 11.28 -11.95
C LEU A 34 -1.72 9.79 -11.82
N ASN A 35 -1.28 9.37 -10.64
CA ASN A 35 -1.01 7.96 -10.36
C ASN A 35 -2.29 7.12 -10.45
N ALA A 36 -3.43 7.62 -10.00
CA ALA A 36 -4.71 6.92 -10.13
C ALA A 36 -5.07 6.66 -11.60
N ILE A 37 -4.94 7.66 -12.49
CA ILE A 37 -5.16 7.48 -13.93
C ILE A 37 -4.19 6.44 -14.53
N GLU A 38 -2.93 6.45 -14.12
CA GLU A 38 -1.91 5.53 -14.63
C GLU A 38 -2.13 4.09 -14.16
N ASP A 39 -2.51 3.92 -12.89
CA ASP A 39 -2.45 2.63 -12.19
C ASP A 39 -3.78 1.90 -12.09
N VAL A 40 -4.90 2.60 -12.21
CA VAL A 40 -6.24 2.01 -12.17
C VAL A 40 -6.68 1.70 -13.60
N LYS A 41 -6.31 0.51 -14.08
CA LYS A 41 -6.55 0.08 -15.48
C LYS A 41 -8.00 0.13 -15.93
N GLU A 42 -8.92 -0.18 -15.02
CA GLU A 42 -10.36 -0.24 -15.29
C GLU A 42 -11.08 1.06 -14.88
N MET A 43 -10.35 2.19 -14.79
CA MET A 43 -10.95 3.47 -14.44
C MET A 43 -11.95 3.90 -15.53
N PRO A 44 -13.22 4.20 -15.19
CA PRO A 44 -14.20 4.63 -16.17
C PRO A 44 -13.76 5.89 -16.92
N GLU A 45 -13.90 5.90 -18.25
CA GLU A 45 -13.58 7.06 -19.10
C GLU A 45 -14.21 8.39 -18.64
N PRO A 46 -15.48 8.43 -18.19
CA PRO A 46 -16.06 9.66 -17.64
C PRO A 46 -15.30 10.18 -16.42
N LEU A 47 -14.84 9.29 -15.53
CA LEU A 47 -14.06 9.66 -14.35
C LEU A 47 -12.67 10.15 -14.75
N GLN A 48 -11.99 9.43 -15.65
CA GLN A 48 -10.69 9.88 -16.18
C GLN A 48 -10.78 11.28 -16.80
N THR A 49 -11.84 11.54 -17.59
CA THR A 49 -12.08 12.85 -18.21
C THR A 49 -12.28 13.93 -17.16
N THR A 50 -13.07 13.64 -16.12
CA THR A 50 -13.31 14.58 -15.01
C THR A 50 -12.04 14.89 -14.25
N ILE A 51 -11.21 13.87 -13.95
CA ILE A 51 -9.91 14.06 -13.31
C ILE A 51 -8.98 14.91 -14.19
N ARG A 52 -8.87 14.62 -15.49
CA ARG A 52 -8.03 15.42 -16.41
C ARG A 52 -8.49 16.87 -16.49
N HIS A 53 -9.80 17.11 -16.48
CA HIS A 53 -10.35 18.45 -16.44
C HIS A 53 -9.96 19.17 -15.14
N PHE A 54 -10.16 18.52 -13.99
CA PHE A 54 -9.77 19.02 -12.67
C PHE A 54 -8.28 19.41 -12.61
N LEU A 55 -7.40 18.54 -13.13
CA LEU A 55 -5.95 18.77 -13.17
C LEU A 55 -5.55 19.98 -14.05
N ASN A 56 -6.34 20.31 -15.07
CA ASN A 56 -6.08 21.45 -15.96
C ASN A 56 -6.58 22.79 -15.40
N VAL A 57 -7.67 22.79 -14.64
CA VAL A 57 -8.24 24.03 -14.08
C VAL A 57 -7.54 24.49 -12.80
N ALA A 58 -6.70 23.63 -12.19
CA ALA A 58 -5.86 23.92 -11.03
C ALA A 58 -6.62 24.55 -9.85
N ASN A 59 -7.85 24.08 -9.62
CA ASN A 59 -8.67 24.49 -8.48
C ASN A 59 -8.79 23.29 -7.52
N GLY A 60 -8.42 23.47 -6.24
CA GLY A 60 -8.50 22.41 -5.24
C GLY A 60 -9.94 22.00 -4.91
N GLU A 61 -10.95 22.78 -5.34
CA GLU A 61 -12.35 22.46 -5.15
C GLU A 61 -12.78 21.24 -6.00
N GLY A 62 -13.26 20.18 -5.32
CA GLY A 62 -13.77 18.97 -5.96
C GLY A 62 -12.83 17.76 -5.89
N PHE A 63 -11.65 17.90 -5.29
CA PHE A 63 -10.73 16.79 -5.05
C PHE A 63 -11.41 15.67 -4.24
N GLU A 64 -12.12 16.01 -3.17
CA GLU A 64 -12.73 15.03 -2.27
C GLU A 64 -13.70 14.10 -2.99
N SER A 65 -14.50 14.64 -3.91
CA SER A 65 -15.45 13.85 -4.70
C SER A 65 -14.73 12.92 -5.69
N LEU A 66 -13.64 13.37 -6.30
CA LEU A 66 -12.82 12.52 -7.18
C LEU A 66 -12.10 11.44 -6.39
N HIS A 67 -11.55 11.80 -5.24
CA HIS A 67 -10.88 10.90 -4.31
C HIS A 67 -11.83 9.78 -3.86
N GLU A 68 -13.03 10.12 -3.39
CA GLU A 68 -14.04 9.14 -2.98
C GLU A 68 -14.45 8.21 -4.12
N GLN A 69 -14.70 8.75 -5.32
CA GLN A 69 -15.03 7.95 -6.50
C GLN A 69 -13.90 6.98 -6.87
N VAL A 70 -12.65 7.43 -6.83
CA VAL A 70 -11.49 6.58 -7.11
C VAL A 70 -11.36 5.49 -6.04
N LEU A 71 -11.48 5.81 -4.74
CA LEU A 71 -11.41 4.81 -3.66
C LEU A 71 -12.52 3.75 -3.78
N LEU A 72 -13.72 4.15 -4.22
CA LEU A 72 -14.85 3.24 -4.42
C LEU A 72 -14.57 2.24 -5.55
N ILE A 73 -14.06 2.69 -6.70
CA ILE A 73 -13.79 1.80 -7.85
C ILE A 73 -12.59 0.89 -7.62
N THR A 74 -11.60 1.32 -6.82
CA THR A 74 -10.44 0.50 -6.46
C THR A 74 -10.75 -0.46 -5.31
N GLY A 75 -11.86 -0.23 -4.59
CA GLY A 75 -12.27 -1.04 -3.44
C GLY A 75 -11.44 -0.78 -2.19
N GLU A 76 -10.68 0.32 -2.12
CA GLU A 76 -9.87 0.69 -0.96
C GLU A 76 -10.77 0.95 0.28
N THR A 77 -12.04 1.30 0.07
CA THR A 77 -13.04 1.49 1.14
C THR A 77 -13.64 0.17 1.66
N ASN A 78 -13.41 -0.97 1.00
CA ASN A 78 -14.11 -2.23 1.29
C ASN A 78 -13.43 -3.08 2.39
N MET A 79 -12.67 -2.43 3.27
CA MET A 79 -11.97 -3.09 4.37
C MET A 79 -12.64 -2.79 5.71
N GLU A 80 -12.86 -3.85 6.50
CA GLU A 80 -13.36 -3.72 7.87
C GLU A 80 -12.37 -2.90 8.71
N GLU A 81 -12.90 -1.98 9.54
CA GLU A 81 -12.09 -1.06 10.36
C GLU A 81 -11.03 -1.79 11.20
N ARG A 82 -11.38 -2.95 11.78
CA ARG A 82 -10.46 -3.77 12.60
C ARG A 82 -9.24 -4.29 11.83
N LEU A 83 -9.31 -4.35 10.50
CA LEU A 83 -8.23 -4.86 9.65
C LEU A 83 -7.26 -3.75 9.22
N LYS A 84 -7.69 -2.47 9.21
CA LYS A 84 -6.90 -1.34 8.72
C LYS A 84 -5.55 -1.18 9.41
N HIS A 85 -5.52 -1.32 10.74
CA HIS A 85 -4.28 -1.22 11.53
C HIS A 85 -3.76 -2.57 12.00
N SER A 86 -4.29 -3.66 11.44
CA SER A 86 -3.86 -5.01 11.81
C SER A 86 -2.50 -5.35 11.19
N LEU A 87 -1.78 -6.29 11.81
CA LEU A 87 -0.46 -6.75 11.32
C LEU A 87 -0.48 -7.18 9.84
N GLY A 88 -1.59 -7.79 9.38
CA GLY A 88 -1.76 -8.20 7.99
C GLY A 88 -2.00 -7.04 7.01
N ASN A 89 -2.08 -5.80 7.46
CA ASN A 89 -2.11 -4.61 6.60
C ASN A 89 -0.83 -3.76 6.72
N LEU A 90 0.22 -4.31 7.33
CA LEU A 90 1.50 -3.63 7.54
C LEU A 90 2.64 -4.34 6.81
N THR A 91 3.57 -3.57 6.27
CA THR A 91 4.77 -4.09 5.62
C THR A 91 6.00 -3.27 5.98
N LEU A 92 7.18 -3.85 5.79
CA LEU A 92 8.45 -3.17 6.02
C LEU A 92 8.98 -2.61 4.71
N LEU A 93 9.32 -1.33 4.70
CA LEU A 93 9.83 -0.61 3.52
C LEU A 93 10.98 0.30 3.88
N ASP A 94 11.88 0.56 2.92
CA ASP A 94 12.90 1.57 3.13
C ASP A 94 12.25 2.95 3.22
N ALA A 95 12.76 3.81 4.09
CA ALA A 95 12.13 5.08 4.39
C ALA A 95 12.10 6.05 3.20
N GLY A 96 13.02 5.90 2.23
CA GLY A 96 12.99 6.69 1.00
C GLY A 96 11.80 6.36 0.13
N THR A 97 11.56 5.06 -0.06
CA THR A 97 10.40 4.53 -0.76
C THR A 97 9.11 4.82 0.00
N ASN A 98 9.08 4.65 1.32
CA ASN A 98 7.92 4.96 2.17
C ASN A 98 7.47 6.43 2.05
N ARG A 99 8.43 7.37 2.18
CA ARG A 99 8.15 8.80 1.99
C ARG A 99 7.69 9.15 0.56
N GLY A 100 8.06 8.34 -0.43
CA GLY A 100 7.58 8.47 -1.80
C GLY A 100 6.16 7.94 -2.00
N TYR A 101 5.68 7.01 -1.16
CA TYR A 101 4.33 6.45 -1.22
C TYR A 101 3.28 7.35 -0.60
N GLY A 102 3.51 7.82 0.63
CA GLY A 102 2.46 8.47 1.42
C GLY A 102 1.15 7.67 1.36
N ASN A 103 0.04 8.34 1.06
CA ASN A 103 -1.28 7.72 0.96
C ASN A 103 -1.63 7.20 -0.44
N ALA A 104 -0.63 6.74 -1.20
CA ALA A 104 -0.87 6.16 -2.51
C ALA A 104 -1.81 4.94 -2.44
N LEU A 105 -2.60 4.75 -3.50
CA LEU A 105 -3.41 3.55 -3.72
C LEU A 105 -2.53 2.30 -3.70
N PHE A 106 -3.09 1.16 -3.28
CA PHE A 106 -2.40 -0.13 -3.33
C PHE A 106 -1.86 -0.43 -4.74
N THR A 107 -2.64 -0.15 -5.79
CA THR A 107 -2.19 -0.39 -7.18
C THR A 107 -0.95 0.43 -7.54
N SER A 108 -0.86 1.67 -7.06
CA SER A 108 0.30 2.54 -7.26
C SER A 108 1.51 2.07 -6.46
N LYS A 109 1.30 1.74 -5.17
CA LYS A 109 2.34 1.12 -4.33
C LYS A 109 2.89 -0.15 -4.99
N ARG A 110 2.01 -1.01 -5.49
CA ARG A 110 2.36 -2.25 -6.20
C ARG A 110 3.23 -1.99 -7.43
N ARG A 111 2.86 -1.04 -8.31
CA ARG A 111 3.67 -0.70 -9.48
C ARG A 111 5.08 -0.29 -9.06
N ILE A 112 5.21 0.61 -8.10
CA ILE A 112 6.52 1.14 -7.69
C ILE A 112 7.38 0.03 -7.07
N ILE A 113 6.80 -0.88 -6.27
CA ILE A 113 7.54 -2.04 -5.73
C ILE A 113 8.07 -2.92 -6.85
N ILE A 114 7.26 -3.17 -7.88
CA ILE A 114 7.67 -3.94 -9.06
C ILE A 114 8.81 -3.22 -9.81
N GLU A 115 8.73 -1.91 -9.98
CA GLU A 115 9.79 -1.11 -10.64
C GLU A 115 11.09 -1.12 -9.84
N LYS A 116 11.01 -0.98 -8.51
CA LYS A 116 12.16 -1.06 -7.59
C LYS A 116 12.84 -2.42 -7.65
N ASP A 117 12.04 -3.49 -7.65
CA ASP A 117 12.54 -4.86 -7.79
C ASP A 117 13.24 -5.07 -9.13
N LYS A 118 12.64 -4.62 -10.23
CA LYS A 118 13.24 -4.66 -11.58
C LYS A 118 14.55 -3.87 -11.67
N ALA A 119 14.66 -2.76 -10.93
CA ALA A 119 15.87 -1.94 -10.87
C ALA A 119 16.98 -2.53 -9.97
N GLY A 120 16.75 -3.69 -9.34
CA GLY A 120 17.70 -4.32 -8.42
C GLY A 120 17.77 -3.64 -7.05
N THR A 121 16.81 -2.79 -6.71
CA THR A 121 16.70 -2.24 -5.35
C THR A 121 16.29 -3.36 -4.40
N PHE A 122 16.94 -3.44 -3.24
CA PHE A 122 16.58 -4.44 -2.25
C PHE A 122 15.20 -4.14 -1.66
N VAL A 123 14.24 -5.04 -1.90
CA VAL A 123 12.92 -5.05 -1.26
C VAL A 123 12.84 -6.35 -0.44
N PRO A 124 12.41 -6.32 0.84
CA PRO A 124 12.26 -7.53 1.63
C PRO A 124 11.36 -8.54 0.92
N ILE A 125 11.74 -9.82 0.96
CA ILE A 125 11.03 -10.87 0.22
C ILE A 125 9.55 -10.95 0.61
N CYS A 126 9.25 -10.76 1.90
CA CYS A 126 7.89 -10.74 2.41
C CYS A 126 7.08 -9.57 1.83
N THR A 127 7.67 -8.37 1.79
CA THR A 127 7.10 -7.19 1.12
C THR A 127 6.82 -7.45 -0.35
N LYS A 128 7.75 -8.09 -1.09
CA LYS A 128 7.49 -8.49 -2.47
C LYS A 128 6.27 -9.41 -2.58
N HIS A 129 6.19 -10.43 -1.72
CA HIS A 129 5.09 -11.40 -1.73
C HIS A 129 3.72 -10.75 -1.46
N VAL A 130 3.67 -9.72 -0.61
CA VAL A 130 2.48 -8.90 -0.38
C VAL A 130 2.03 -8.25 -1.69
N PHE A 131 2.87 -7.44 -2.33
CA PHE A 131 2.50 -6.68 -3.52
C PHE A 131 2.35 -7.56 -4.78
N LEU A 132 3.00 -8.72 -4.81
CA LEU A 132 2.84 -9.72 -5.86
C LEU A 132 1.72 -10.73 -5.59
N LYS A 133 1.03 -10.62 -4.44
CA LYS A 133 -0.16 -11.40 -4.07
C LYS A 133 0.10 -12.91 -3.97
N TYR A 134 1.24 -13.29 -3.39
CA TYR A 134 1.64 -14.70 -3.29
C TYR A 134 0.98 -15.47 -2.13
N PHE A 135 0.29 -14.79 -1.21
CA PHE A 135 -0.33 -15.43 -0.04
C PHE A 135 -1.74 -15.99 -0.30
N ASP A 136 -2.50 -15.38 -1.22
CA ASP A 136 -3.86 -15.79 -1.56
C ASP A 136 -4.01 -16.22 -3.04
N GLY A 137 -2.96 -16.05 -3.85
CA GLY A 137 -2.97 -16.38 -5.28
C GLY A 137 -3.88 -15.50 -6.13
N ASN A 138 -4.47 -14.44 -5.57
CA ASN A 138 -5.38 -13.55 -6.27
C ASN A 138 -4.59 -12.54 -7.12
N PRO A 139 -4.67 -12.57 -8.46
CA PRO A 139 -3.88 -11.70 -9.32
C PRO A 139 -4.37 -10.25 -9.35
N LYS A 140 -5.55 -9.95 -8.77
CA LYS A 140 -6.16 -8.62 -8.79
C LYS A 140 -5.26 -7.59 -8.09
N ALA A 141 -5.22 -6.39 -8.66
CA ALA A 141 -4.46 -5.26 -8.10
C ALA A 141 -5.24 -4.52 -7.00
N THR A 142 -5.81 -5.27 -6.06
CA THR A 142 -6.59 -4.79 -4.92
C THR A 142 -6.09 -5.45 -3.65
N TRP A 143 -6.13 -4.74 -2.53
CA TRP A 143 -5.79 -5.29 -1.21
C TRP A 143 -7.04 -5.32 -0.33
N THR A 144 -7.61 -6.52 -0.17
CA THR A 144 -8.89 -6.73 0.51
C THR A 144 -8.70 -7.31 1.91
N GLY A 145 -9.78 -7.43 2.67
CA GLY A 145 -9.75 -8.08 3.98
C GLY A 145 -9.31 -9.55 3.93
N ASP A 146 -9.51 -10.26 2.83
CA ASP A 146 -9.07 -11.65 2.70
C ASP A 146 -7.56 -11.73 2.44
N ASP A 147 -6.99 -10.77 1.71
CA ASP A 147 -5.54 -10.61 1.58
C ASP A 147 -4.87 -10.39 2.94
N VAL A 148 -5.45 -9.48 3.74
CA VAL A 148 -4.96 -9.17 5.09
C VAL A 148 -4.93 -10.42 5.96
N LYS A 149 -6.00 -11.23 5.93
CA LYS A 149 -6.08 -12.49 6.68
C LYS A 149 -5.08 -13.52 6.17
N ALA A 150 -4.97 -13.70 4.86
CA ALA A 150 -4.05 -14.67 4.26
C ALA A 150 -2.59 -14.33 4.60
N TYR A 151 -2.22 -13.05 4.47
CA TYR A 151 -0.88 -12.59 4.83
C TYR A 151 -0.61 -12.72 6.33
N ARG A 152 -1.58 -12.35 7.19
CA ARG A 152 -1.47 -12.53 8.64
C ARG A 152 -1.25 -14.00 9.01
N ASN A 153 -2.02 -14.92 8.44
CA ASN A 153 -1.86 -16.35 8.70
C ASN A 153 -0.46 -16.83 8.31
N ALA A 154 0.07 -16.38 7.16
CA ALA A 154 1.42 -16.73 6.75
C ALA A 154 2.51 -16.21 7.72
N LEU A 155 2.31 -15.01 8.30
CA LEU A 155 3.18 -14.49 9.35
C LEU A 155 3.09 -15.34 10.62
N GLU A 156 1.88 -15.66 11.08
CA GLU A 156 1.63 -16.48 12.28
C GLU A 156 2.23 -17.88 12.13
N ASP A 157 2.03 -18.53 10.98
CA ASP A 157 2.61 -19.84 10.65
C ASP A 157 4.15 -19.80 10.68
N THR A 158 4.74 -18.76 10.07
CA THR A 158 6.20 -18.58 10.05
C THR A 158 6.73 -18.35 11.47
N MET A 159 6.05 -17.52 12.27
CA MET A 159 6.47 -17.20 13.64
C MET A 159 6.29 -18.38 14.59
N SER A 160 5.32 -19.26 14.37
CA SER A 160 5.03 -20.43 15.21
C SER A 160 6.25 -21.36 15.37
N VAL A 161 7.11 -21.43 14.35
CA VAL A 161 8.36 -22.21 14.37
C VAL A 161 9.34 -21.67 15.42
N PHE A 162 9.31 -20.37 15.67
CA PHE A 162 10.22 -19.69 16.61
C PHE A 162 9.61 -19.53 18.00
N LEU A 163 8.29 -19.39 18.08
CA LEU A 163 7.54 -19.21 19.32
C LEU A 163 7.13 -20.57 19.90
N LYS A 164 8.08 -21.35 20.40
CA LYS A 164 7.74 -22.55 21.20
C LYS A 164 6.96 -22.14 22.46
N PRO A 165 5.90 -22.87 22.86
CA PRO A 165 5.27 -22.65 24.15
C PRO A 165 6.31 -22.81 25.26
N LYS A 166 6.29 -21.92 26.26
CA LYS A 166 7.06 -22.17 27.49
C LYS A 166 6.58 -23.51 28.07
N PRO A 167 7.49 -24.44 28.43
CA PRO A 167 7.08 -25.63 29.16
C PRO A 167 6.33 -25.19 30.42
N HIS A 168 5.16 -25.79 30.66
CA HIS A 168 4.46 -25.62 31.92
C HIS A 168 5.38 -26.16 33.02
N GLU A 169 5.95 -25.26 33.84
CA GLU A 169 6.46 -25.65 35.15
C GLU A 169 5.24 -26.06 35.98
N ASN A 170 5.06 -27.37 36.14
CA ASN A 170 4.13 -27.91 37.13
C ASN A 170 4.68 -27.50 38.50
N ALA A 171 3.98 -26.57 39.16
CA ALA A 171 4.16 -26.26 40.58
C ALA A 171 3.50 -27.34 41.44
#